data_AF-A0A1E3B5X7-F1
#
_entry.id   AF-A0A1E3B5X7-F1
#
_cell.length_a   1.000
_cell.length_b   1.000
_cell.length_c   1.000
_cell.angle_alpha   90.00
_cell.angle_beta   90.00
_cell.angle_gamma   90.00
#
_symmetry.space_group_name_H-M   'P 1'
#
loop_
_entity.id
_entity.type
_entity.pdbx_description
1 polymer ?
#
loop_
_entity_poly.entity_id
_entity_poly.type
_entity_poly.pdbx_seq_one_letter_code
_entity_poly.pdbx_strand_id
1 'polypeptide(L)'
;MATSTSSFLGLDGLHVFVTGAAGGIGERVVEELLDQSCKVTALELHPYTPDSATNSDKCSRLNVVTGTVTDEQSIQSSISQATNRFGPINILIANAGITAENNDHPIWDMSLDVWEKTYQVNARGIFLAIKHFLCAAKTAQQSLGRELDNLAIVVTGTGISNGLIRRVNNEISQLNSKARINAVALDDPETITRTTAFLSSHRAAGHISGQYLTSTEDLTTTPQETETHLSIPPTLTKRNKIRIAISIDLDAVSGWLGTGYHPDNVLADYSAGFFAAKVGVPRLVRMLRKLNLADRCTWFIPGHSAESFPEQINEVVKSGAEIGLHGYAHEGAYQLTPEQERDILVKCIDIATKLTGKKPVGYRAPLYQLRESTLDLLEEYNFEYDASLTDHDSQPFFAPRRPPLKPIDYSLPASSWMHPVPAPSPSEKPDRRPLVCIPCNYYMEDMTPMQFLPHVHNSQGYTDTRLIENMWKDRFLWIRENEEEPVFPVLMHPDTSGMAHVIGMMERFLGWLRGWERTGEVEFCQSGEVVRWWREKELSTSKT
;
A
#
# COMPACT_ATOMS: atom_id res chain seq x y z
N MET A 1 -35.71 -45.17 8.29
CA MET A 1 -34.65 -44.50 7.52
C MET A 1 -34.60 -43.06 7.99
N ALA A 2 -33.69 -42.73 8.92
CA ALA A 2 -33.50 -41.36 9.37
C ALA A 2 -32.68 -40.63 8.31
N THR A 3 -33.28 -39.62 7.68
CA THR A 3 -32.58 -38.70 6.77
C THR A 3 -31.53 -37.94 7.57
N SER A 4 -30.25 -38.28 7.36
CA SER A 4 -29.10 -37.51 7.84
C SER A 4 -29.26 -36.07 7.35
N THR A 5 -29.58 -35.17 8.27
CA THR A 5 -29.50 -33.72 8.03
C THR A 5 -28.02 -33.37 7.96
N SER A 6 -27.49 -33.18 6.74
CA SER A 6 -26.11 -32.74 6.55
C SER A 6 -25.85 -31.49 7.39
N SER A 7 -24.80 -31.50 8.21
CA SER A 7 -24.32 -30.32 8.94
C SER A 7 -24.24 -29.09 8.02
N PHE A 8 -24.47 -27.89 8.57
CA PHE A 8 -24.27 -26.62 7.87
C PHE A 8 -22.86 -26.52 7.26
N LEU A 9 -21.86 -27.14 7.90
CA LEU A 9 -20.47 -27.18 7.42
C LEU A 9 -20.28 -28.17 6.26
N GLY A 10 -21.16 -29.17 6.07
CA GLY A 10 -21.04 -30.11 4.95
C GLY A 10 -19.74 -30.90 4.93
N LEU A 11 -19.19 -31.24 6.11
CA LEU A 11 -17.93 -31.98 6.25
C LEU A 11 -18.10 -33.51 6.37
N ASP A 12 -19.35 -33.99 6.36
CA ASP A 12 -19.70 -35.40 6.56
C ASP A 12 -18.91 -36.34 5.64
N GLY A 13 -18.27 -37.35 6.25
CA GLY A 13 -17.53 -38.38 5.53
C GLY A 13 -16.19 -37.97 4.93
N LEU A 14 -15.82 -36.68 4.99
CA LEU A 14 -14.52 -36.19 4.52
C LEU A 14 -13.39 -36.70 5.40
N HIS A 15 -12.23 -36.95 4.80
CA HIS A 15 -11.04 -37.40 5.52
C HIS A 15 -10.15 -36.22 5.88
N VAL A 16 -9.89 -36.05 7.17
CA VAL A 16 -9.09 -34.96 7.74
C VAL A 16 -7.83 -35.51 8.40
N PHE A 17 -6.68 -34.91 8.11
CA PHE A 17 -5.41 -35.22 8.72
C PHE A 17 -5.00 -34.09 9.66
N VAL A 18 -4.81 -34.39 10.95
CA VAL A 18 -4.51 -33.40 12.00
C VAL A 18 -3.13 -33.67 12.57
N THR A 19 -2.26 -32.65 12.61
CA THR A 19 -0.94 -32.75 13.26
C THR A 19 -0.95 -32.17 14.68
N GLY A 20 -0.19 -32.77 15.61
CA GLY A 20 -0.18 -32.36 17.02
C GLY A 20 -1.53 -32.60 17.68
N ALA A 21 -2.11 -33.77 17.39
CA ALA A 21 -3.50 -34.09 17.65
C ALA A 21 -3.83 -34.36 19.14
N ALA A 22 -2.82 -34.51 20.00
CA ALA A 22 -2.97 -34.60 21.46
C ALA A 22 -2.64 -33.28 22.18
N GLY A 23 -2.27 -32.22 21.46
CA GLY A 23 -2.07 -30.89 22.03
C GLY A 23 -3.40 -30.22 22.41
N GLY A 24 -3.35 -29.17 23.23
CA GLY A 24 -4.56 -28.53 23.78
C GLY A 24 -5.57 -28.03 22.72
N ILE A 25 -5.10 -27.55 21.57
CA ILE A 25 -5.96 -27.19 20.42
C ILE A 25 -6.27 -28.43 19.57
N GLY A 26 -5.27 -29.28 19.34
CA GLY A 26 -5.37 -30.42 18.44
C GLY A 26 -6.44 -31.43 18.86
N GLU A 27 -6.53 -31.73 20.15
CA GLU A 27 -7.51 -32.66 20.70
C GLU A 27 -8.95 -32.16 20.47
N ARG A 28 -9.19 -30.87 20.76
CA ARG A 28 -10.50 -30.24 20.52
C ARG A 28 -10.88 -30.23 19.05
N VAL A 29 -9.92 -30.00 18.15
CA VAL A 29 -10.14 -30.06 16.70
C VAL A 29 -10.49 -31.49 16.25
N VAL A 30 -9.81 -32.51 16.79
CA VAL A 30 -10.15 -33.92 16.51
C VAL A 30 -11.58 -34.21 16.94
N GLU A 31 -11.98 -33.79 18.14
CA GLU A 31 -13.34 -34.01 18.66
C GLU A 31 -14.40 -33.31 17.81
N GLU A 32 -14.22 -32.03 17.51
CA GLU A 32 -15.16 -31.25 16.70
C GLU A 32 -15.34 -31.86 15.30
N LEU A 33 -14.25 -32.24 14.64
CA LEU A 33 -14.34 -32.87 13.31
C LEU A 33 -15.03 -34.24 13.36
N LEU A 34 -14.82 -35.02 14.43
CA LEU A 34 -15.56 -36.27 14.62
C LEU A 34 -17.05 -36.01 14.87
N ASP A 35 -17.43 -34.94 15.58
CA ASP A 35 -18.83 -34.53 15.74
C ASP A 35 -19.48 -34.08 14.43
N GLN A 36 -18.69 -33.51 13.51
CA GLN A 36 -19.11 -33.22 12.14
C GLN A 36 -19.14 -34.44 11.21
N SER A 37 -19.04 -35.65 11.75
CA SER A 37 -19.07 -36.92 11.00
C SER A 37 -17.89 -37.13 10.03
N CYS A 38 -16.77 -36.43 10.23
CA CYS A 38 -15.54 -36.64 9.46
C CYS A 38 -14.86 -37.97 9.81
N LYS A 39 -14.00 -38.46 8.92
CA LYS A 39 -12.96 -39.45 9.25
C LYS A 39 -11.70 -38.70 9.62
N VAL A 40 -11.11 -38.96 10.77
CA VAL A 40 -9.96 -38.19 11.27
C VAL A 40 -8.76 -39.11 11.44
N THR A 41 -7.66 -38.78 10.75
CA THR A 41 -6.34 -39.31 11.10
C THR A 41 -5.60 -38.30 11.98
N ALA A 42 -5.30 -38.70 13.20
CA ALA A 42 -4.64 -37.92 14.23
C ALA A 42 -3.15 -38.31 14.32
N LEU A 43 -2.26 -37.41 13.91
CA LEU A 43 -0.81 -37.59 14.03
C LEU A 43 -0.28 -36.97 15.32
N GLU A 44 0.42 -37.78 16.12
CA GLU A 44 1.06 -37.33 17.37
C GLU A 44 2.45 -37.96 17.58
N LEU A 45 3.34 -37.24 18.25
CA LEU A 45 4.71 -37.67 18.54
C LEU A 45 4.76 -38.92 19.41
N HIS A 46 3.88 -38.99 20.40
CA HIS A 46 3.78 -40.11 21.33
C HIS A 46 2.46 -40.86 21.14
N PRO A 47 2.42 -42.17 21.39
CA PRO A 47 1.16 -42.90 21.42
C PRO A 47 0.20 -42.26 22.42
N TYR A 48 -1.03 -41.97 21.98
CA TYR A 48 -2.07 -41.43 22.83
C TYR A 48 -3.43 -42.03 22.45
N THR A 49 -4.39 -41.98 23.38
CA THR A 49 -5.77 -42.42 23.15
C THR A 49 -6.68 -41.23 23.44
N PRO A 50 -7.28 -40.60 22.43
CA PRO A 50 -8.20 -39.48 22.67
C PRO A 50 -9.48 -39.97 23.33
N ASP A 51 -10.14 -39.10 24.09
CA ASP A 51 -11.40 -39.41 24.77
C ASP A 51 -12.49 -39.90 23.80
N SER A 52 -12.47 -39.39 22.57
CA SER A 52 -13.34 -39.84 21.46
C SER A 52 -13.24 -41.33 21.13
N ALA A 53 -12.17 -42.04 21.53
CA ALA A 53 -12.03 -43.48 21.37
C ALA A 53 -13.00 -44.29 22.24
N THR A 54 -13.59 -43.69 23.27
CA THR A 54 -14.57 -44.35 24.17
C THR A 54 -15.96 -44.49 23.54
N ASN A 55 -16.27 -43.71 22.50
CA ASN A 55 -17.51 -43.80 21.73
C ASN A 55 -17.31 -44.67 20.49
N SER A 56 -18.10 -45.74 20.35
CA SER A 56 -17.92 -46.72 19.26
C SER A 56 -18.05 -46.12 17.85
N ASP A 57 -18.91 -45.11 17.66
CA ASP A 57 -19.06 -44.43 16.36
C ASP A 57 -17.84 -43.59 16.02
N LYS A 58 -17.44 -42.69 16.93
CA LYS A 58 -16.24 -41.84 16.77
C LYS A 58 -14.98 -42.69 16.61
N CYS A 59 -14.82 -43.74 17.41
CA CYS A 59 -13.71 -44.68 17.33
C CYS A 59 -13.57 -45.32 15.94
N SER A 60 -14.69 -45.68 15.29
CA SER A 60 -14.65 -46.26 13.94
C SER A 60 -14.13 -45.31 12.86
N ARG A 61 -14.27 -44.00 13.09
CA ARG A 61 -13.86 -42.91 12.19
C ARG A 61 -12.55 -42.25 12.59
N LEU A 62 -11.92 -42.71 13.67
CA LEU A 62 -10.64 -42.21 14.16
C LEU A 62 -9.51 -43.18 13.77
N ASN A 63 -8.37 -42.63 13.37
CA ASN A 63 -7.13 -43.34 13.13
C ASN A 63 -5.97 -42.59 13.80
N VAL A 64 -5.34 -43.18 14.81
CA VAL A 64 -4.20 -42.56 15.50
C VAL A 64 -2.89 -43.08 14.90
N VAL A 65 -2.01 -42.17 14.50
CA VAL A 65 -0.70 -42.48 13.93
C VAL A 65 0.39 -41.84 14.80
N THR A 66 1.36 -42.65 15.24
CA THR A 66 2.53 -42.14 15.96
C THR A 66 3.61 -41.70 14.96
N GLY A 67 4.05 -40.44 15.03
CA GLY A 67 5.10 -39.90 14.16
C GLY A 67 5.43 -38.43 14.47
N THR A 68 6.51 -37.91 13.89
CA THR A 68 6.96 -36.53 14.11
C THR A 68 6.82 -35.67 12.87
N VAL A 69 6.44 -34.40 13.04
CA VAL A 69 6.44 -33.40 11.97
C VAL A 69 7.84 -32.91 11.63
N THR A 70 8.82 -33.15 12.50
CA THR A 70 10.22 -32.72 12.31
C THR A 70 11.03 -33.68 11.44
N ASP A 71 10.47 -34.78 10.95
CA ASP A 71 11.14 -35.70 10.04
C ASP A 71 10.31 -35.89 8.77
N GLU A 72 10.95 -35.74 7.62
CA GLU A 72 10.25 -35.77 6.34
C GLU A 72 9.73 -37.17 6.01
N GLN A 73 10.52 -38.21 6.31
CA GLN A 73 10.14 -39.59 6.07
C GLN A 73 8.99 -40.01 7.00
N SER A 74 9.00 -39.53 8.25
CA SER A 74 7.92 -39.73 9.21
C SER A 74 6.59 -39.15 8.71
N ILE A 75 6.58 -37.91 8.22
CA ILE A 75 5.37 -37.28 7.65
C ILE A 75 4.88 -38.04 6.41
N GLN A 76 5.78 -38.39 5.50
CA GLN A 76 5.44 -39.14 4.29
C GLN A 76 4.80 -40.50 4.63
N SER A 77 5.39 -41.23 5.59
CA SER A 77 4.86 -42.51 6.08
C SER A 77 3.49 -42.33 6.74
N SER A 78 3.32 -41.28 7.55
CA SER A 78 2.07 -40.99 8.26
C SER A 78 0.92 -40.69 7.31
N ILE A 79 1.16 -39.89 6.27
CA ILE A 79 0.17 -39.61 5.22
C ILE A 79 -0.18 -40.88 4.42
N SER A 80 0.80 -41.74 4.17
CA SER A 80 0.57 -43.03 3.50
C SER A 80 -0.33 -43.94 4.35
N GLN A 81 -0.07 -44.04 5.66
CA GLN A 81 -0.90 -44.79 6.61
C GLN A 81 -2.33 -44.23 6.69
N ALA A 82 -2.48 -42.90 6.75
CA ALA A 82 -3.78 -42.24 6.70
C ALA A 82 -4.56 -42.61 5.43
N THR A 83 -3.90 -42.49 4.27
CA THR A 83 -4.52 -42.75 2.97
C THR A 83 -4.92 -44.22 2.82
N ASN A 84 -4.13 -45.15 3.33
CA ASN A 84 -4.45 -46.57 3.34
C ASN A 84 -5.68 -46.90 4.21
N ARG A 85 -5.90 -46.15 5.29
CA ARG A 85 -6.99 -46.40 6.23
C ARG A 85 -8.33 -45.86 5.73
N PHE A 86 -8.37 -44.60 5.28
CA PHE A 86 -9.63 -43.91 4.98
C PHE A 86 -9.75 -43.41 3.53
N GLY A 87 -8.72 -43.62 2.70
CA GLY A 87 -8.66 -43.11 1.34
C GLY A 87 -8.07 -41.69 1.27
N PRO A 88 -8.21 -41.00 0.12
CA PRO A 88 -7.64 -39.67 -0.10
C PRO A 88 -7.98 -38.69 1.03
N ILE A 89 -7.00 -37.89 1.45
CA ILE A 89 -7.17 -36.86 2.47
C ILE A 89 -7.77 -35.62 1.79
N ASN A 90 -8.88 -35.11 2.31
CA ASN A 90 -9.54 -33.90 1.83
C ASN A 90 -8.99 -32.65 2.54
N ILE A 91 -8.72 -32.76 3.84
CA ILE A 91 -8.42 -31.60 4.68
C ILE A 91 -7.15 -31.85 5.48
N LEU A 92 -6.23 -30.89 5.47
CA LEU A 92 -5.07 -30.86 6.37
C LEU A 92 -5.28 -29.80 7.45
N ILE A 93 -5.20 -30.21 8.71
CA ILE A 93 -5.02 -29.30 9.84
C ILE A 93 -3.56 -29.37 10.29
N ALA A 94 -2.78 -28.39 9.86
CA ALA A 94 -1.38 -28.24 10.26
C ALA A 94 -1.32 -27.47 11.58
N ASN A 95 -1.40 -28.21 12.69
CA ASN A 95 -1.55 -27.65 14.03
C ASN A 95 -0.37 -27.90 14.99
N ALA A 96 0.49 -28.88 14.68
CA ALA A 96 1.64 -29.18 15.54
C ALA A 96 2.49 -27.93 15.82
N GLY A 97 2.64 -27.60 17.10
CA GLY A 97 3.39 -26.45 17.58
C GLY A 97 3.84 -26.62 19.02
N ILE A 98 4.97 -26.00 19.37
CA ILE A 98 5.49 -25.93 20.74
C ILE A 98 5.85 -24.48 21.08
N THR A 99 5.74 -24.10 22.36
CA THR A 99 6.23 -22.82 22.87
C THR A 99 7.46 -23.04 23.75
N ALA A 100 8.36 -22.06 23.75
CA ALA A 100 9.53 -22.04 24.64
C ALA A 100 9.25 -21.33 25.97
N GLU A 101 7.97 -21.09 26.30
CA GLU A 101 7.53 -20.33 27.47
C GLU A 101 7.92 -20.98 28.80
N ASN A 102 8.12 -22.30 28.80
CA ASN A 102 8.60 -23.05 29.96
C ASN A 102 10.13 -23.03 30.13
N ASN A 103 10.84 -22.16 29.39
CA ASN A 103 12.26 -21.95 29.58
C ASN A 103 12.49 -20.83 30.61
N ASP A 104 13.07 -21.17 31.77
CA ASP A 104 13.34 -20.23 32.85
C ASP A 104 14.45 -19.20 32.51
N HIS A 105 15.11 -19.35 31.36
CA HIS A 105 16.14 -18.43 30.91
C HIS A 105 15.54 -17.23 30.15
N PRO A 106 15.95 -15.99 30.46
CA PRO A 106 15.61 -14.84 29.62
C PRO A 106 16.18 -15.03 28.21
N ILE A 107 15.62 -14.33 27.22
CA ILE A 107 15.92 -14.56 25.79
C ILE A 107 17.43 -14.50 25.46
N TRP A 108 18.20 -13.67 26.15
CA TRP A 108 19.65 -13.53 25.95
C TRP A 108 20.48 -14.68 26.56
N ASP A 109 19.88 -15.50 27.43
CA ASP A 109 20.48 -16.69 28.02
C ASP A 109 19.90 -18.00 27.44
N MET A 110 18.94 -17.91 26.50
CA MET A 110 18.32 -19.06 25.86
C MET A 110 19.32 -19.76 24.93
N SER A 111 19.48 -21.08 25.08
CA SER A 111 20.30 -21.86 24.17
C SER A 111 19.70 -21.91 22.77
N LEU A 112 20.57 -21.92 21.76
CA LEU A 112 20.15 -22.02 20.37
C LEU A 112 19.34 -23.30 20.09
N ASP A 113 19.67 -24.42 20.76
CA ASP A 113 18.98 -25.70 20.61
C ASP A 113 17.46 -25.60 20.91
N VAL A 114 17.07 -24.79 21.91
CA VAL A 114 15.66 -24.57 22.26
C VAL A 114 14.93 -23.83 21.13
N TRP A 115 15.57 -22.81 20.56
CA TRP A 115 15.04 -22.06 19.43
C TRP A 115 14.95 -22.94 18.17
N GLU A 116 16.01 -23.69 17.87
CA GLU A 116 16.05 -24.60 16.72
C GLU A 116 14.96 -25.67 16.80
N LYS A 117 14.72 -26.25 17.98
CA LYS A 117 13.63 -27.21 18.19
C LYS A 117 12.26 -26.56 17.91
N THR A 118 12.05 -25.33 18.39
CA THR A 118 10.83 -24.57 18.14
C THR A 118 10.63 -24.30 16.65
N TYR A 119 11.68 -23.88 15.94
CA TYR A 119 11.65 -23.67 14.49
C TYR A 119 11.37 -24.97 13.71
N GLN A 120 12.01 -26.08 14.10
CA GLN A 120 11.83 -27.37 13.45
C GLN A 120 10.38 -27.87 13.50
N VAL A 121 9.69 -27.64 14.62
CA VAL A 121 8.27 -28.00 14.77
C VAL A 121 7.38 -26.96 14.07
N ASN A 122 7.49 -25.69 14.47
CA ASN A 122 6.50 -24.66 14.15
C ASN A 122 6.62 -24.10 12.73
N ALA A 123 7.80 -24.21 12.09
CA ALA A 123 8.01 -23.73 10.72
C ALA A 123 8.25 -24.89 9.76
N ARG A 124 9.29 -25.70 10.02
CA ARG A 124 9.65 -26.80 9.12
C ARG A 124 8.57 -27.89 9.10
N GLY A 125 7.99 -28.23 10.24
CA GLY A 125 6.93 -29.24 10.34
C GLY A 125 5.69 -28.88 9.53
N ILE A 126 5.25 -27.63 9.58
CA ILE A 126 4.12 -27.12 8.80
C ILE A 126 4.40 -27.22 7.29
N PHE A 127 5.59 -26.79 6.86
CA PHE A 127 6.00 -26.92 5.47
C PHE A 127 5.96 -28.38 4.98
N LEU A 128 6.51 -29.31 5.76
CA LEU A 128 6.53 -30.73 5.40
C LEU A 128 5.13 -31.33 5.34
N ALA A 129 4.26 -31.00 6.30
CA ALA A 129 2.87 -31.45 6.30
C ALA A 129 2.13 -30.98 5.04
N ILE A 130 2.23 -29.70 4.68
CA ILE A 130 1.63 -29.14 3.47
C ILE A 130 2.19 -29.81 2.21
N LYS A 131 3.52 -29.92 2.10
CA LYS A 131 4.20 -30.52 0.93
C LYS A 131 3.66 -31.93 0.66
N HIS A 132 3.67 -32.79 1.66
CA HIS A 132 3.29 -34.19 1.48
C HIS A 132 1.78 -34.38 1.35
N PHE A 133 0.96 -33.53 1.99
CA PHE A 133 -0.48 -33.50 1.76
C PHE A 133 -0.80 -33.17 0.30
N LEU A 134 -0.19 -32.12 -0.26
CA LEU A 134 -0.41 -31.72 -1.65
C LEU A 134 0.08 -32.78 -2.65
N CYS A 135 1.20 -33.45 -2.36
CA CYS A 135 1.67 -34.58 -3.16
C CYS A 135 0.65 -35.75 -3.16
N ALA A 136 0.09 -36.08 -2.00
CA ALA A 136 -0.92 -37.13 -1.87
C ALA A 136 -2.22 -36.73 -2.60
N ALA A 137 -2.69 -35.49 -2.43
CA ALA A 137 -3.87 -34.97 -3.11
C ALA A 137 -3.70 -35.01 -4.63
N LYS A 138 -2.54 -34.60 -5.15
CA LYS A 138 -2.21 -34.67 -6.58
C LYS A 138 -2.28 -36.11 -7.10
N THR A 139 -1.66 -37.04 -6.40
CA THR A 139 -1.64 -38.46 -6.78
C THR A 139 -3.05 -39.06 -6.77
N ALA A 140 -3.85 -38.74 -5.76
CA ALA A 140 -5.23 -39.18 -5.65
C ALA A 140 -6.11 -38.63 -6.77
N GLN A 141 -6.04 -37.33 -7.06
CA GLN A 141 -6.81 -36.70 -8.15
C GLN A 141 -6.45 -37.28 -9.52
N GLN A 142 -5.15 -37.52 -9.77
CA GLN A 142 -4.70 -38.17 -11.00
C GLN A 142 -5.25 -39.60 -11.13
N SER A 143 -5.23 -40.36 -10.04
CA SER A 143 -5.74 -41.73 -10.01
C SER A 143 -7.27 -41.79 -10.18
N LEU A 144 -8.00 -40.82 -9.64
CA LEU A 144 -9.46 -40.71 -9.73
C LEU A 144 -9.94 -40.09 -11.06
N GLY A 145 -9.07 -39.40 -11.79
CA GLY A 145 -9.43 -38.64 -13.00
C GLY A 145 -10.33 -37.43 -12.74
N ARG A 146 -10.41 -36.96 -11.48
CA ARG A 146 -11.22 -35.81 -11.08
C ARG A 146 -10.60 -35.07 -9.89
N GLU A 147 -10.98 -33.81 -9.70
CA GLU A 147 -10.61 -33.03 -8.51
C GLU A 147 -11.23 -33.63 -7.25
N LEU A 148 -10.51 -33.55 -6.12
CA LEU A 148 -11.04 -33.95 -4.82
C LEU A 148 -12.04 -32.90 -4.34
N ASP A 149 -13.14 -33.38 -3.78
CA ASP A 149 -14.14 -32.52 -3.16
C ASP A 149 -13.56 -31.94 -1.85
N ASN A 150 -13.85 -30.67 -1.58
CA ASN A 150 -13.50 -29.98 -0.34
C ASN A 150 -11.99 -30.08 0.04
N LEU A 151 -11.10 -29.83 -0.93
CA LEU A 151 -9.66 -29.78 -0.66
C LEU A 151 -9.31 -28.51 0.14
N ALA A 152 -8.83 -28.66 1.37
CA ALA A 152 -8.56 -27.52 2.25
C ALA A 152 -7.33 -27.72 3.15
N ILE A 153 -6.67 -26.62 3.47
CA ILE A 153 -5.58 -26.57 4.46
C ILE A 153 -5.94 -25.50 5.49
N VAL A 154 -5.93 -25.86 6.77
CA VAL A 154 -6.00 -24.91 7.87
C VAL A 154 -4.71 -25.03 8.68
N VAL A 155 -4.04 -23.91 8.86
CA VAL A 155 -2.82 -23.84 9.68
C VAL A 155 -3.15 -23.12 10.98
N THR A 156 -2.76 -23.67 12.13
CA THR A 156 -2.99 -23.01 13.43
C THR A 156 -1.67 -22.51 14.02
N GLY A 157 -1.70 -21.38 14.72
CA GLY A 157 -0.56 -20.80 15.44
C GLY A 157 0.06 -19.54 14.81
N THR A 158 0.84 -18.81 15.61
CA THR A 158 1.32 -17.43 15.34
C THR A 158 2.64 -17.33 14.54
N GLY A 159 3.27 -18.46 14.21
CA GLY A 159 4.67 -18.51 13.73
C GLY A 159 4.90 -18.59 12.23
N ILE A 160 3.88 -18.44 11.38
CA ILE A 160 3.99 -18.68 9.92
C ILE A 160 4.06 -17.38 9.15
N SER A 161 4.94 -17.32 8.15
CA SER A 161 5.00 -16.16 7.26
C SER A 161 3.78 -16.10 6.33
N ASN A 162 3.14 -14.93 6.24
CA ASN A 162 2.12 -14.63 5.23
C ASN A 162 2.56 -14.99 3.79
N GLY A 163 3.87 -14.99 3.54
CA GLY A 163 4.46 -15.43 2.28
C GLY A 163 4.22 -16.91 1.95
N LEU A 164 4.33 -17.81 2.94
CA LEU A 164 4.08 -19.25 2.72
C LEU A 164 2.61 -19.51 2.37
N ILE A 165 1.67 -18.93 3.13
CA ILE A 165 0.23 -19.07 2.88
C ILE A 165 -0.12 -18.56 1.47
N ARG A 166 0.39 -17.39 1.06
CA ARG A 166 0.19 -16.86 -0.30
C ARG A 166 0.77 -17.75 -1.38
N ARG A 167 1.98 -18.27 -1.20
CA ARG A 167 2.62 -19.17 -2.16
C ARG A 167 1.82 -20.45 -2.34
N VAL A 168 1.42 -21.08 -1.23
CA VAL A 168 0.61 -22.31 -1.26
C VAL A 168 -0.77 -22.04 -1.84
N ASN A 169 -1.40 -20.89 -1.57
CA ASN A 169 -2.70 -20.52 -2.14
C ASN A 169 -2.66 -20.50 -3.68
N ASN A 170 -1.58 -19.99 -4.27
CA ASN A 170 -1.40 -19.97 -5.72
C ASN A 170 -1.19 -21.39 -6.29
N GLU A 171 -0.40 -22.22 -5.60
CA GLU A 171 -0.07 -23.58 -6.05
C GLU A 171 -1.26 -24.54 -5.90
N ILE A 172 -1.97 -24.48 -4.76
CA ILE A 172 -3.11 -25.36 -4.49
C ILE A 172 -4.29 -25.07 -5.43
N SER A 173 -4.48 -23.80 -5.83
CA SER A 173 -5.52 -23.41 -6.78
C SER A 173 -5.26 -23.93 -8.20
N GLN A 174 -3.99 -24.14 -8.58
CA GLN A 174 -3.63 -24.79 -9.84
C GLN A 174 -3.83 -26.31 -9.78
N LEU A 175 -3.70 -26.89 -8.58
CA LEU A 175 -3.91 -28.31 -8.36
C LEU A 175 -5.40 -28.68 -8.32
N ASN A 176 -6.23 -27.81 -7.75
CA ASN A 176 -7.67 -28.01 -7.60
C ASN A 176 -8.37 -26.64 -7.59
N SER A 177 -9.29 -26.45 -8.52
CA SER A 177 -9.94 -25.17 -8.80
C SER A 177 -10.72 -24.56 -7.64
N LYS A 178 -11.08 -25.35 -6.63
CA LYS A 178 -11.85 -24.92 -5.44
C LYS A 178 -11.05 -24.98 -4.15
N ALA A 179 -9.79 -25.39 -4.22
CA ALA A 179 -9.01 -25.65 -3.02
C ALA A 179 -8.64 -24.37 -2.25
N ARG A 180 -8.41 -24.53 -0.94
CA ARG A 180 -8.23 -23.40 -0.03
C ARG A 180 -7.10 -23.63 0.93
N ILE A 181 -6.49 -22.53 1.36
CA ILE A 181 -5.60 -22.51 2.52
C ILE A 181 -5.89 -21.27 3.37
N ASN A 182 -6.01 -21.45 4.68
CA ASN A 182 -6.15 -20.36 5.63
C ASN A 182 -5.33 -20.64 6.88
N ALA A 183 -5.05 -19.60 7.65
CA ALA A 183 -4.35 -19.70 8.92
C ALA A 183 -5.13 -19.01 10.04
N VAL A 184 -5.02 -19.54 11.26
CA VAL A 184 -5.76 -19.11 12.45
C VAL A 184 -4.80 -18.98 13.64
N ALA A 185 -4.80 -17.81 14.27
CA ALA A 185 -3.98 -17.46 15.42
C ALA A 185 -4.82 -16.59 16.39
N LEU A 186 -5.75 -17.24 17.11
CA LEU A 186 -6.68 -16.58 18.05
C LEU A 186 -6.30 -16.91 19.50
N ASP A 187 -6.78 -16.12 20.46
CA ASP A 187 -6.35 -16.23 21.88
C ASP A 187 -6.98 -17.40 22.63
N ASP A 188 -8.17 -17.86 22.22
CA ASP A 188 -8.91 -18.90 22.94
C ASP A 188 -9.03 -20.22 22.15
N PRO A 189 -8.71 -21.39 22.76
CA PRO A 189 -8.72 -22.66 22.05
C PRO A 189 -10.10 -23.08 21.48
N GLU A 190 -11.20 -22.60 22.05
CA GLU A 190 -12.55 -22.94 21.57
C GLU A 190 -12.86 -22.23 20.26
N THR A 191 -12.56 -20.94 20.16
CA THR A 191 -12.71 -20.14 18.93
C THR A 191 -11.73 -20.62 17.86
N ILE A 192 -10.49 -20.98 18.22
CA ILE A 192 -9.56 -21.61 17.26
C ILE A 192 -10.19 -22.88 16.68
N THR A 193 -10.76 -23.73 17.54
CA THR A 193 -11.38 -24.99 17.12
C THR A 193 -12.56 -24.76 16.18
N ARG A 194 -13.51 -23.89 16.57
CA ARG A 194 -14.70 -23.55 15.76
C ARG A 194 -14.32 -22.89 14.43
N THR A 195 -13.35 -21.97 14.45
CA THR A 195 -12.83 -21.31 13.25
C THR A 195 -12.14 -22.30 12.33
N THR A 196 -11.38 -23.25 12.90
CA THR A 196 -10.73 -24.32 12.14
C THR A 196 -11.75 -25.21 11.44
N ALA A 197 -12.83 -25.62 12.13
CA ALA A 197 -13.92 -26.39 11.52
C ALA A 197 -14.65 -25.58 10.43
N PHE A 198 -14.89 -24.29 10.66
CA PHE A 198 -15.50 -23.39 9.67
C PHE A 198 -14.64 -23.25 8.40
N LEU A 199 -13.34 -22.98 8.53
CA LEU A 199 -12.41 -22.81 7.41
C LEU A 199 -12.13 -24.11 6.66
N SER A 200 -12.30 -25.24 7.34
CA SER A 200 -12.25 -26.57 6.72
C SER A 200 -13.40 -26.79 5.74
N SER A 201 -14.51 -26.05 5.86
CA SER A 201 -15.70 -26.21 5.02
C SER A 201 -15.70 -25.26 3.83
N HIS A 202 -15.76 -25.79 2.61
CA HIS A 202 -16.03 -24.97 1.41
C HIS A 202 -17.42 -24.34 1.44
N ARG A 203 -18.40 -25.02 2.05
CA ARG A 203 -19.79 -24.56 2.14
C ARG A 203 -19.94 -23.35 3.05
N ALA A 204 -19.27 -23.37 4.20
CA ALA A 204 -19.34 -22.31 5.20
C ALA A 204 -18.34 -21.19 4.89
N ALA A 205 -17.09 -21.53 4.54
CA ALA A 205 -16.04 -20.54 4.27
C ALA A 205 -16.21 -19.79 2.95
N GLY A 206 -17.14 -20.19 2.07
CA GLY A 206 -17.56 -19.39 0.92
C GLY A 206 -16.44 -19.14 -0.10
N HIS A 207 -15.77 -17.99 -0.08
CA HIS A 207 -14.60 -17.68 -0.93
C HIS A 207 -13.32 -17.36 -0.12
N ILE A 208 -13.35 -17.61 1.20
CA ILE A 208 -12.23 -17.33 2.11
C ILE A 208 -11.08 -18.29 1.80
N SER A 209 -9.99 -17.74 1.28
CA SER A 209 -8.72 -18.43 1.04
C SER A 209 -7.57 -17.42 1.08
N GLY A 210 -6.38 -17.89 1.43
CA GLY A 210 -5.16 -17.11 1.57
C GLY A 210 -5.18 -16.15 2.77
N GLN A 211 -6.10 -16.33 3.72
CA GLN A 211 -6.25 -15.42 4.87
C GLN A 211 -5.48 -15.91 6.11
N TYR A 212 -5.08 -14.96 6.95
CA TYR A 212 -4.47 -15.19 8.26
C TYR A 212 -5.33 -14.46 9.31
N LEU A 213 -6.06 -15.21 10.14
CA LEU A 213 -7.01 -14.68 11.11
C LEU A 213 -6.35 -14.57 12.49
N THR A 214 -6.28 -13.37 13.05
CA THR A 214 -5.73 -13.10 14.40
C THR A 214 -6.71 -12.39 15.30
N SER A 215 -6.64 -12.63 16.60
CA SER A 215 -7.29 -11.81 17.62
C SER A 215 -6.44 -10.58 17.94
N THR A 216 -7.09 -9.45 18.17
CA THR A 216 -6.43 -8.20 18.60
C THR A 216 -6.86 -7.93 20.03
N GLU A 217 -6.02 -8.25 21.01
CA GLU A 217 -6.16 -7.79 22.40
C GLU A 217 -5.65 -6.35 22.52
N ASP A 218 -6.59 -5.39 22.60
CA ASP A 218 -6.57 -4.26 23.54
C ASP A 218 -7.86 -3.43 23.37
N LEU A 219 -8.91 -3.82 24.08
CA LEU A 219 -10.16 -3.05 24.19
C LEU A 219 -10.52 -2.88 25.67
N THR A 220 -9.88 -1.91 26.31
CA THR A 220 -10.35 -1.32 27.59
C THR A 220 -10.67 0.16 27.41
N THR A 221 -11.57 0.51 26.49
CA THR A 221 -12.37 1.75 26.60
C THR A 221 -13.77 1.55 26.02
N THR A 222 -14.74 2.11 26.75
CA THR A 222 -16.20 2.12 26.61
C THR A 222 -16.72 2.27 25.15
N PRO A 223 -17.82 1.60 24.75
CA PRO A 223 -18.26 1.53 23.35
C PRO A 223 -18.67 2.90 22.80
N GLN A 224 -17.89 3.41 21.85
CA GLN A 224 -18.37 4.30 20.80
C GLN A 224 -18.17 3.55 19.49
N GLU A 225 -19.27 3.34 18.76
CA GLU A 225 -19.32 2.66 17.47
C GLU A 225 -18.30 3.27 16.49
N THR A 226 -17.32 2.47 16.07
CA THR A 226 -16.63 2.68 14.80
C THR A 226 -16.44 1.32 14.13
N GLU A 227 -17.45 0.93 13.37
CA GLU A 227 -17.32 -0.06 12.31
C GLU A 227 -16.20 0.37 11.35
N THR A 228 -15.10 -0.39 11.28
CA THR A 228 -14.24 -0.38 10.08
C THR A 228 -14.65 -1.55 9.19
N HIS A 229 -15.91 -1.49 8.74
CA HIS A 229 -16.23 -2.06 7.45
C HIS A 229 -15.38 -1.32 6.41
N LEU A 230 -14.76 -2.03 5.46
CA LEU A 230 -14.58 -1.46 4.11
C LEU A 230 -15.98 -1.35 3.50
N SER A 231 -16.79 -0.47 4.09
CA SER A 231 -18.14 -0.13 3.67
C SER A 231 -18.03 0.78 2.45
N ILE A 232 -19.00 0.64 1.57
CA ILE A 232 -19.33 1.67 0.58
C ILE A 232 -19.31 3.02 1.35
N PRO A 233 -18.52 4.01 0.93
CA PRO A 233 -18.42 5.27 1.67
C PRO A 233 -19.83 5.84 1.87
N PRO A 234 -20.19 6.26 3.10
CA PRO A 234 -21.53 6.73 3.38
C PRO A 234 -21.89 7.88 2.43
N THR A 235 -23.17 7.94 2.05
CA THR A 235 -23.68 9.08 1.28
C THR A 235 -23.61 10.31 2.19
N LEU A 236 -22.74 11.26 1.86
CA LEU A 236 -22.62 12.50 2.61
C LEU A 236 -23.89 13.33 2.48
N THR A 237 -24.35 13.91 3.59
CA THR A 237 -25.49 14.83 3.64
C THR A 237 -25.20 16.15 2.93
N LYS A 238 -23.93 16.58 2.91
CA LYS A 238 -23.40 17.71 2.14
C LYS A 238 -22.37 17.17 1.15
N ARG A 239 -22.66 17.26 -0.15
CA ARG A 239 -21.68 16.92 -1.19
C ARG A 239 -20.75 18.11 -1.41
N ASN A 240 -19.63 18.13 -0.71
CA ASN A 240 -18.57 19.09 -1.01
C ASN A 240 -17.98 18.74 -2.39
N LYS A 241 -17.81 19.76 -3.24
CA LYS A 241 -17.15 19.57 -4.52
C LYS A 241 -15.64 19.58 -4.30
N ILE A 242 -14.98 18.47 -4.60
CA ILE A 242 -13.54 18.27 -4.45
C ILE A 242 -12.86 18.55 -5.78
N ARG A 243 -11.90 19.49 -5.78
CA ARG A 243 -11.13 19.82 -6.99
C ARG A 243 -9.85 19.01 -7.02
N ILE A 244 -9.71 18.14 -8.02
CA ILE A 244 -8.48 17.38 -8.21
C ILE A 244 -7.54 18.21 -9.06
N ALA A 245 -6.37 18.53 -8.50
CA ALA A 245 -5.31 19.23 -9.20
C ALA A 245 -4.23 18.22 -9.59
N ILE A 246 -4.37 17.64 -10.80
CA ILE A 246 -3.33 16.77 -11.35
C ILE A 246 -2.20 17.65 -11.87
N SER A 247 -1.01 17.46 -11.32
CA SER A 247 0.21 18.13 -11.76
C SER A 247 1.27 17.12 -12.16
N ILE A 248 2.06 17.48 -13.18
CA ILE A 248 3.12 16.63 -13.71
C ILE A 248 4.41 17.44 -13.79
N ASP A 249 5.47 16.98 -13.12
CA ASP A 249 6.78 17.62 -13.16
C ASP A 249 7.69 16.82 -14.12
N LEU A 250 8.15 17.47 -15.20
CA LEU A 250 9.00 16.84 -16.22
C LEU A 250 10.49 17.07 -15.93
N ASP A 251 10.98 16.43 -14.89
CA ASP A 251 12.36 16.59 -14.41
C ASP A 251 13.37 16.10 -15.45
N ALA A 252 13.19 14.87 -15.94
CA ALA A 252 14.02 14.27 -16.97
C ALA A 252 15.53 14.46 -16.71
N VAL A 253 16.29 14.84 -17.73
CA VAL A 253 17.74 15.06 -17.59
C VAL A 253 18.04 16.24 -16.67
N SER A 254 17.19 17.28 -16.62
CA SER A 254 17.42 18.41 -15.71
C SER A 254 17.40 18.00 -14.24
N GLY A 255 16.55 17.06 -13.84
CA GLY A 255 16.55 16.55 -12.46
C GLY A 255 17.93 16.06 -12.01
N TRP A 256 18.65 15.35 -12.88
CA TRP A 256 20.02 14.86 -12.63
C TRP A 256 21.12 15.94 -12.72
N LEU A 257 20.84 17.08 -13.36
CA LEU A 257 21.77 18.20 -13.48
C LEU A 257 21.64 19.18 -12.30
N GLY A 258 20.43 19.32 -11.75
CA GLY A 258 20.12 20.21 -10.66
C GLY A 258 20.11 19.51 -9.30
N THR A 259 18.93 19.38 -8.70
CA THR A 259 18.79 18.82 -7.33
C THR A 259 19.25 17.36 -7.19
N GLY A 260 19.28 16.57 -8.27
CA GLY A 260 19.79 15.20 -8.32
C GLY A 260 21.26 15.09 -8.73
N TYR A 261 21.99 16.21 -8.81
CA TYR A 261 23.41 16.19 -9.16
C TYR A 261 24.25 15.49 -8.09
N HIS A 262 25.12 14.58 -8.54
CA HIS A 262 26.18 13.98 -7.76
C HIS A 262 27.44 13.85 -8.64
N PRO A 263 28.66 14.06 -8.10
CA PRO A 263 29.90 13.92 -8.88
C PRO A 263 30.10 12.52 -9.49
N ASP A 264 29.51 11.49 -8.91
CA ASP A 264 29.59 10.11 -9.39
C ASP A 264 28.44 9.72 -10.34
N ASN A 265 27.55 10.65 -10.71
CA ASN A 265 26.50 10.37 -11.70
C ASN A 265 27.13 9.89 -13.02
N VAL A 266 26.65 8.76 -13.53
CA VAL A 266 27.14 8.12 -14.76
C VAL A 266 26.10 8.18 -15.87
N LEU A 267 26.49 7.73 -17.06
CA LEU A 267 25.60 7.68 -18.24
C LEU A 267 24.28 6.95 -17.96
N ALA A 268 24.29 5.92 -17.09
CA ALA A 268 23.09 5.19 -16.72
C ALA A 268 22.06 6.08 -16.00
N ASP A 269 22.51 6.99 -15.13
CA ASP A 269 21.64 7.91 -14.39
C ASP A 269 20.99 8.91 -15.35
N TYR A 270 21.80 9.56 -16.19
CA TYR A 270 21.28 10.46 -17.21
C TYR A 270 20.33 9.75 -18.19
N SER A 271 20.56 8.46 -18.48
CA SER A 271 19.69 7.67 -19.35
C SER A 271 18.26 7.55 -18.80
N ALA A 272 18.08 7.57 -17.46
CA ALA A 272 16.76 7.59 -16.83
C ALA A 272 16.01 8.89 -17.17
N GLY A 273 16.71 10.03 -17.20
CA GLY A 273 16.13 11.29 -17.65
C GLY A 273 15.69 11.27 -19.13
N PHE A 274 16.42 10.57 -20.00
CA PHE A 274 15.97 10.35 -21.39
C PHE A 274 14.74 9.44 -21.45
N PHE A 275 14.64 8.43 -20.59
CA PHE A 275 13.44 7.60 -20.47
C PHE A 275 12.22 8.45 -20.09
N ALA A 276 12.35 9.30 -19.06
CA ALA A 276 11.28 10.17 -18.61
C ALA A 276 10.67 10.99 -19.76
N ALA A 277 11.53 11.67 -20.52
CA ALA A 277 11.10 12.44 -21.68
C ALA A 277 10.57 11.54 -22.81
N LYS A 278 11.40 10.66 -23.36
CA LYS A 278 11.10 9.96 -24.63
C LYS A 278 10.07 8.84 -24.49
N VAL A 279 9.89 8.31 -23.28
CA VAL A 279 8.99 7.17 -23.01
C VAL A 279 7.93 7.54 -21.97
N GLY A 280 8.32 8.20 -20.88
CA GLY A 280 7.40 8.60 -19.82
C GLY A 280 6.34 9.59 -20.31
N VAL A 281 6.74 10.66 -21.00
CA VAL A 281 5.80 11.68 -21.51
C VAL A 281 4.74 11.08 -22.44
N PRO A 282 5.10 10.35 -23.53
CA PRO A 282 4.07 9.77 -24.41
C PRO A 282 3.18 8.72 -23.74
N ARG A 283 3.67 8.06 -22.67
CA ARG A 283 2.87 7.13 -21.88
C ARG A 283 1.84 7.87 -21.03
N LEU A 284 2.27 8.88 -20.29
CA LEU A 284 1.39 9.68 -19.45
C LEU A 284 0.33 10.41 -20.26
N VAL A 285 0.73 11.09 -21.34
CA VAL A 285 -0.23 11.79 -22.21
C VAL A 285 -1.28 10.81 -22.77
N ARG A 286 -0.88 9.60 -23.19
CA ARG A 286 -1.82 8.58 -23.68
C ARG A 286 -2.77 8.08 -22.59
N MET A 287 -2.27 7.84 -21.38
CA MET A 287 -3.08 7.42 -20.24
C MET A 287 -4.08 8.52 -19.85
N LEU A 288 -3.63 9.77 -19.76
CA LEU A 288 -4.50 10.92 -19.47
C LEU A 288 -5.54 11.13 -20.57
N ARG A 289 -5.19 10.97 -21.86
CA ARG A 289 -6.15 11.02 -22.98
C ARG A 289 -7.19 9.91 -22.85
N LYS A 290 -6.76 8.68 -22.52
CA LYS A 290 -7.67 7.54 -22.29
C LYS A 290 -8.68 7.84 -21.16
N LEU A 291 -8.26 8.59 -20.14
CA LEU A 291 -9.12 9.00 -19.02
C LEU A 291 -9.88 10.32 -19.25
N ASN A 292 -9.68 11.00 -20.38
CA ASN A 292 -10.20 12.34 -20.67
C ASN A 292 -9.76 13.40 -19.63
N LEU A 293 -8.46 13.39 -19.33
CA LEU A 293 -7.81 14.27 -18.36
C LEU A 293 -6.61 15.04 -18.95
N ALA A 294 -6.27 14.83 -20.22
CA ALA A 294 -5.04 15.36 -20.82
C ALA A 294 -5.01 16.88 -21.01
N ASP A 295 -6.18 17.52 -21.06
CA ASP A 295 -6.39 18.97 -21.09
C ASP A 295 -6.77 19.54 -19.70
N ARG A 296 -6.90 18.69 -18.68
CA ARG A 296 -7.38 19.03 -17.33
C ARG A 296 -6.32 18.76 -16.27
N CYS A 297 -5.06 18.96 -16.65
CA CYS A 297 -3.90 18.85 -15.78
C CYS A 297 -2.91 19.97 -16.10
N THR A 298 -1.94 20.13 -15.21
CA THR A 298 -0.88 21.14 -15.33
C THR A 298 0.47 20.43 -15.41
N TRP A 299 1.31 20.81 -16.37
CA TRP A 299 2.68 20.33 -16.49
C TRP A 299 3.64 21.43 -16.06
N PHE A 300 4.46 21.18 -15.03
CA PHE A 300 5.57 22.05 -14.68
C PHE A 300 6.82 21.54 -15.39
N ILE A 301 7.41 22.39 -16.23
CA ILE A 301 8.44 21.96 -17.17
C ILE A 301 9.70 22.80 -16.95
N PRO A 302 10.85 22.18 -16.62
CA PRO A 302 12.13 22.86 -16.60
C PRO A 302 12.49 23.40 -18.00
N GLY A 303 13.07 24.59 -18.08
CA GLY A 303 13.50 25.19 -19.35
C GLY A 303 14.45 24.28 -20.15
N HIS A 304 15.34 23.56 -19.48
CA HIS A 304 16.23 22.57 -20.11
C HIS A 304 15.44 21.41 -20.74
N SER A 305 14.45 20.84 -20.04
CA SER A 305 13.57 19.80 -20.60
C SER A 305 12.78 20.31 -21.80
N ALA A 306 12.30 21.56 -21.72
CA ALA A 306 11.58 22.22 -22.80
C ALA A 306 12.42 22.34 -24.09
N GLU A 307 13.69 22.77 -23.96
CA GLU A 307 14.60 22.93 -25.10
C GLU A 307 15.20 21.58 -25.59
N SER A 308 15.38 20.61 -24.69
CA SER A 308 16.03 19.33 -25.01
C SER A 308 15.10 18.30 -25.68
N PHE A 309 13.80 18.37 -25.40
CA PHE A 309 12.82 17.37 -25.85
C PHE A 309 11.62 17.99 -26.59
N PRO A 310 11.84 18.86 -27.59
CA PRO A 310 10.79 19.68 -28.18
C PRO A 310 9.63 18.88 -28.79
N GLU A 311 9.88 17.66 -29.28
CA GLU A 311 8.83 16.79 -29.82
C GLU A 311 7.82 16.39 -28.73
N GLN A 312 8.32 15.93 -27.58
CA GLN A 312 7.52 15.48 -26.44
C GLN A 312 6.78 16.66 -25.81
N ILE A 313 7.44 17.82 -25.72
CA ILE A 313 6.87 19.05 -25.19
C ILE A 313 5.74 19.55 -26.09
N ASN A 314 5.92 19.48 -27.42
CA ASN A 314 4.85 19.78 -28.36
C ASN A 314 3.65 18.84 -28.23
N GLU A 315 3.86 17.57 -27.85
CA GLU A 315 2.74 16.65 -27.56
C GLU A 315 1.93 17.08 -26.33
N VAL A 316 2.62 17.54 -25.27
CA VAL A 316 2.00 18.08 -24.05
C VAL A 316 1.24 19.37 -24.36
N VAL A 317 1.85 20.33 -25.07
CA VAL A 317 1.16 21.58 -25.45
C VAL A 317 -0.09 21.30 -26.29
N LYS A 318 -0.01 20.34 -27.23
CA LYS A 318 -1.16 19.91 -28.05
C LYS A 318 -2.24 19.18 -27.25
N SER A 319 -1.94 18.68 -26.05
CA SER A 319 -2.96 18.06 -25.21
C SER A 319 -3.91 19.08 -24.59
N GLY A 320 -3.54 20.37 -24.58
CA GLY A 320 -4.32 21.43 -23.96
C GLY A 320 -4.04 21.63 -22.46
N ALA A 321 -3.08 20.90 -21.91
CA ALA A 321 -2.66 21.06 -20.51
C ALA A 321 -2.11 22.48 -20.24
N GLU A 322 -2.27 22.95 -19.00
CA GLU A 322 -1.60 24.15 -18.53
C GLU A 322 -0.08 23.91 -18.44
N ILE A 323 0.73 24.90 -18.79
CA ILE A 323 2.18 24.84 -18.64
C ILE A 323 2.64 25.81 -17.55
N GLY A 324 3.24 25.27 -16.50
CA GLY A 324 3.93 25.99 -15.44
C GLY A 324 5.45 25.90 -15.57
N LEU A 325 6.16 26.76 -14.84
CA LEU A 325 7.63 26.78 -14.82
C LEU A 325 8.19 25.92 -13.68
N HIS A 326 9.37 25.33 -13.91
CA HIS A 326 10.04 24.44 -12.96
C HIS A 326 11.57 24.58 -12.94
N GLY A 327 12.06 25.82 -12.83
CA GLY A 327 13.49 26.14 -13.01
C GLY A 327 13.96 25.94 -14.45
N TYR A 328 15.27 26.06 -14.69
CA TYR A 328 15.83 25.79 -16.01
C TYR A 328 16.39 24.37 -16.06
N ALA A 329 17.42 24.08 -15.27
CA ALA A 329 18.02 22.76 -15.11
C ALA A 329 17.68 22.14 -13.74
N HIS A 330 16.44 22.37 -13.26
CA HIS A 330 15.94 21.84 -11.99
C HIS A 330 16.82 22.22 -10.78
N GLU A 331 17.27 23.48 -10.73
CA GLU A 331 18.18 24.00 -9.72
C GLU A 331 17.47 24.26 -8.38
N GLY A 332 18.05 23.78 -7.27
CA GLY A 332 17.53 24.13 -5.94
C GLY A 332 17.86 25.57 -5.59
N ALA A 333 16.87 26.35 -5.09
CA ALA A 333 17.05 27.77 -4.78
C ALA A 333 18.18 28.05 -3.78
N TYR A 334 18.57 27.05 -2.97
CA TYR A 334 19.69 27.19 -2.04
C TYR A 334 21.06 27.34 -2.72
N GLN A 335 21.17 26.88 -3.98
CA GLN A 335 22.40 26.90 -4.79
C GLN A 335 22.56 28.19 -5.59
N LEU A 336 21.49 29.00 -5.70
CA LEU A 336 21.43 30.17 -6.56
C LEU A 336 21.65 31.46 -5.77
N THR A 337 22.30 32.41 -6.43
CA THR A 337 22.20 33.83 -6.07
C THR A 337 20.86 34.40 -6.57
N PRO A 338 20.33 35.48 -5.96
CA PRO A 338 19.09 36.11 -6.44
C PRO A 338 19.13 36.56 -7.90
N GLU A 339 20.30 36.96 -8.41
CA GLU A 339 20.47 37.33 -9.82
C GLU A 339 20.36 36.12 -10.75
N GLN A 340 21.00 35.00 -10.39
CA GLN A 340 20.87 33.75 -11.16
C GLN A 340 19.42 33.26 -11.18
N GLU A 341 18.72 33.35 -10.05
CA GLU A 341 17.31 33.01 -9.95
C GLU A 341 16.44 33.87 -10.88
N ARG A 342 16.70 35.18 -10.93
CA ARG A 342 16.05 36.11 -11.87
C ARG A 342 16.32 35.74 -13.32
N ASP A 343 17.57 35.53 -13.70
CA ASP A 343 17.98 35.19 -15.07
C ASP A 343 17.30 33.90 -15.56
N ILE A 344 17.28 32.89 -14.69
CA ILE A 344 16.61 31.61 -14.92
C ILE A 344 15.11 31.83 -15.13
N LEU A 345 14.45 32.58 -14.23
CA LEU A 345 13.02 32.84 -14.32
C LEU A 345 12.65 33.57 -15.62
N VAL A 346 13.40 34.63 -15.97
CA VAL A 346 13.18 35.40 -17.21
C VAL A 346 13.34 34.51 -18.45
N LYS A 347 14.39 33.68 -18.50
CA LYS A 347 14.60 32.75 -19.61
C LYS A 347 13.45 31.74 -19.72
N CYS A 348 13.00 31.18 -18.60
CA CYS A 348 11.92 30.20 -18.60
C CYS A 348 10.56 30.82 -18.98
N ILE A 349 10.29 32.05 -18.59
CA ILE A 349 9.11 32.81 -19.07
C ILE A 349 9.14 32.93 -20.59
N ASP A 350 10.28 33.31 -21.19
CA ASP A 350 10.42 33.45 -22.64
C ASP A 350 10.20 32.11 -23.37
N ILE A 351 10.82 31.02 -22.88
CA ILE A 351 10.64 29.67 -23.44
C ILE A 351 9.17 29.25 -23.41
N ALA A 352 8.52 29.32 -22.24
CA ALA A 352 7.13 28.89 -22.08
C ALA A 352 6.17 29.78 -22.89
N THR A 353 6.44 31.08 -22.99
CA THR A 353 5.64 32.01 -23.81
C THR A 353 5.74 31.67 -25.29
N LYS A 354 6.94 31.34 -25.79
CA LYS A 354 7.15 30.89 -27.18
C LYS A 354 6.43 29.58 -27.48
N LEU A 355 6.40 28.64 -26.52
CA LEU A 355 5.75 27.34 -26.68
C LEU A 355 4.22 27.43 -26.69
N THR A 356 3.65 28.26 -25.82
CA THR A 356 2.20 28.26 -25.56
C THR A 356 1.47 29.48 -26.14
N GLY A 357 2.21 30.51 -26.56
CA GLY A 357 1.65 31.80 -26.96
C GLY A 357 1.11 32.65 -25.80
N LYS A 358 1.28 32.21 -24.55
CA LYS A 358 0.80 32.89 -23.34
C LYS A 358 1.89 32.92 -22.29
N LYS A 359 1.92 33.99 -21.48
CA LYS A 359 2.81 34.05 -20.34
C LYS A 359 2.40 32.97 -19.32
N PRO A 360 3.35 32.16 -18.78
CA PRO A 360 3.04 31.21 -17.73
C PRO A 360 2.58 31.94 -16.46
N VAL A 361 1.62 31.35 -15.76
CA VAL A 361 1.05 31.92 -14.52
C VAL A 361 1.32 31.07 -13.29
N GLY A 362 1.83 29.85 -13.48
CA GLY A 362 2.16 28.89 -12.44
C GLY A 362 3.65 28.62 -12.32
N TYR A 363 4.11 28.45 -11.09
CA TYR A 363 5.48 28.06 -10.77
C TYR A 363 5.49 26.91 -9.77
N ARG A 364 6.44 26.00 -9.91
CA ARG A 364 6.82 25.05 -8.86
C ARG A 364 8.33 25.09 -8.72
N ALA A 365 8.82 25.22 -7.50
CA ALA A 365 10.25 25.18 -7.22
C ALA A 365 10.78 23.75 -7.38
N PRO A 366 11.93 23.54 -8.03
CA PRO A 366 12.64 22.27 -7.99
C PRO A 366 12.78 21.73 -6.56
N LEU A 367 12.33 20.50 -6.34
CA LEU A 367 12.28 19.83 -5.03
C LEU A 367 11.56 20.64 -3.92
N TYR A 368 10.60 21.48 -4.29
CA TYR A 368 9.88 22.41 -3.40
C TYR A 368 10.75 23.41 -2.64
N GLN A 369 11.98 23.64 -3.11
CA GLN A 369 12.92 24.52 -2.41
C GLN A 369 12.76 25.97 -2.86
N LEU A 370 12.05 26.75 -2.06
CA LEU A 370 11.87 28.19 -2.23
C LEU A 370 12.75 29.00 -1.28
N ARG A 371 13.03 30.24 -1.68
CA ARG A 371 13.48 31.32 -0.79
C ARG A 371 12.47 32.46 -0.81
N GLU A 372 12.57 33.36 0.15
CA GLU A 372 11.77 34.59 0.17
C GLU A 372 12.01 35.42 -1.11
N SER A 373 13.25 35.41 -1.63
CA SER A 373 13.60 36.02 -2.93
C SER A 373 12.81 35.43 -4.08
N THR A 374 12.56 34.12 -4.06
CA THR A 374 11.74 33.46 -5.09
C THR A 374 10.33 34.02 -5.09
N LEU A 375 9.71 34.14 -3.91
CA LEU A 375 8.36 34.68 -3.79
C LEU A 375 8.28 36.16 -4.21
N ASP A 376 9.32 36.95 -3.93
CA ASP A 376 9.44 38.34 -4.40
C ASP A 376 9.52 38.41 -5.93
N LEU A 377 10.31 37.54 -6.56
CA LEU A 377 10.41 37.45 -8.02
C LEU A 377 9.09 37.01 -8.66
N LEU A 378 8.44 35.98 -8.13
CA LEU A 378 7.14 35.52 -8.63
C LEU A 378 6.09 36.63 -8.57
N GLU A 379 6.08 37.43 -7.50
CA GLU A 379 5.21 38.60 -7.39
C GLU A 379 5.58 39.70 -8.39
N GLU A 380 6.87 40.03 -8.53
CA GLU A 380 7.36 41.03 -9.50
C GLU A 380 6.97 40.68 -10.93
N TYR A 381 7.11 39.40 -11.30
CA TYR A 381 6.73 38.89 -12.62
C TYR A 381 5.25 38.50 -12.71
N ASN A 382 4.41 38.86 -11.74
CA ASN A 382 2.95 38.67 -11.78
C ASN A 382 2.52 37.21 -12.02
N PHE A 383 3.18 36.25 -11.38
CA PHE A 383 2.66 34.88 -11.30
C PHE A 383 1.38 34.86 -10.48
N GLU A 384 0.44 34.00 -10.89
CA GLU A 384 -0.80 33.82 -10.15
C GLU A 384 -0.62 32.85 -8.99
N TYR A 385 0.21 31.82 -9.15
CA TYR A 385 0.40 30.83 -8.10
C TYR A 385 1.77 30.15 -8.05
N ASP A 386 2.06 29.65 -6.86
CA ASP A 386 3.12 28.69 -6.55
C ASP A 386 2.49 27.35 -6.13
N ALA A 387 3.19 26.24 -6.37
CA ALA A 387 2.76 24.89 -6.00
C ALA A 387 3.82 24.15 -5.17
N SER A 388 4.49 24.86 -4.26
CA SER A 388 5.65 24.34 -3.51
C SER A 388 5.55 24.46 -1.99
N LEU A 389 4.81 25.44 -1.46
CA LEU A 389 4.63 25.58 -0.01
C LEU A 389 3.58 24.59 0.55
N THR A 390 3.83 24.11 1.78
CA THR A 390 3.04 23.04 2.42
C THR A 390 2.31 23.50 3.69
N ASP A 391 2.02 24.80 3.83
CA ASP A 391 1.33 25.34 5.01
C ASP A 391 -0.07 24.74 5.21
N HIS A 392 -0.67 24.27 4.12
CA HIS A 392 -1.88 23.47 4.12
C HIS A 392 -1.71 22.31 3.16
N ASP A 393 -2.58 21.32 3.32
CA ASP A 393 -2.47 20.04 2.65
C ASP A 393 -3.65 19.73 1.69
N SER A 394 -4.69 20.57 1.74
CA SER A 394 -6.00 20.40 1.10
C SER A 394 -6.73 21.71 0.79
N GLN A 395 -6.21 22.87 1.22
CA GLN A 395 -6.76 24.19 0.90
C GLN A 395 -5.67 25.09 0.29
N PRO A 396 -5.97 25.87 -0.76
CA PRO A 396 -5.09 26.94 -1.19
C PRO A 396 -4.97 28.03 -0.10
N PHE A 397 -3.89 28.80 -0.16
CA PHE A 397 -3.66 29.92 0.75
C PHE A 397 -2.88 31.03 0.06
N PHE A 398 -2.94 32.26 0.56
CA PHE A 398 -2.07 33.32 0.04
C PHE A 398 -0.63 33.11 0.51
N ALA A 399 0.34 33.26 -0.40
CA ALA A 399 1.74 33.10 -0.07
C ALA A 399 2.16 34.12 1.01
N PRO A 400 2.94 33.71 2.02
CA PRO A 400 3.29 34.59 3.15
C PRO A 400 4.35 35.65 2.77
N ARG A 401 4.45 36.69 3.60
CA ARG A 401 5.54 37.67 3.67
C ARG A 401 6.38 37.49 4.95
N ARG A 402 6.56 36.24 5.38
CA ARG A 402 7.32 35.90 6.59
C ARG A 402 8.80 36.31 6.45
N PRO A 403 9.43 36.82 7.52
CA PRO A 403 10.87 37.03 7.53
C PRO A 403 11.61 35.68 7.54
N PRO A 404 12.85 35.62 7.02
CA PRO A 404 13.67 34.42 7.08
C PRO A 404 13.87 33.96 8.52
N LEU A 405 13.66 32.66 8.76
CA LEU A 405 13.93 32.05 10.06
C LEU A 405 15.44 31.92 10.27
N LYS A 406 15.92 32.27 11.46
CA LYS A 406 17.33 32.12 11.83
C LYS A 406 17.57 30.73 12.43
N PRO A 407 18.51 29.93 11.90
CA PRO A 407 18.92 28.69 12.54
C PRO A 407 19.47 28.94 13.96
N ILE A 408 19.39 27.91 14.81
CA ILE A 408 19.99 27.95 16.14
C ILE A 408 21.52 28.00 16.02
N ASP A 409 22.12 29.02 16.64
CA ASP A 409 23.57 29.12 16.78
C ASP A 409 23.99 28.65 18.19
N TYR A 410 24.35 27.36 18.31
CA TYR A 410 24.74 26.76 19.59
C TYR A 410 26.01 27.37 20.24
N SER A 411 26.70 28.29 19.58
CA SER A 411 27.79 29.05 20.21
C SER A 411 27.30 30.18 21.13
N LEU A 412 26.02 30.56 21.03
CA LEU A 412 25.40 31.61 21.82
C LEU A 412 24.65 31.03 23.06
N PRO A 413 24.33 31.86 24.07
CA PRO A 413 23.44 31.45 25.14
C PRO A 413 22.06 31.05 24.61
N ALA A 414 21.40 30.09 25.24
CA ALA A 414 20.08 29.61 24.80
C ALA A 414 19.02 30.71 24.68
N SER A 415 19.15 31.80 25.44
CA SER A 415 18.28 32.99 25.33
C SER A 415 18.30 33.63 23.93
N SER A 416 19.30 33.34 23.10
CA SER A 416 19.37 33.82 21.72
C SER A 416 18.42 33.13 20.74
N TRP A 417 17.87 31.96 21.09
CA TRP A 417 16.88 31.23 20.27
C TRP A 417 15.61 30.82 21.03
N MET A 418 15.56 30.96 22.36
CA MET A 418 14.35 30.74 23.17
C MET A 418 13.34 31.89 23.04
N HIS A 419 12.94 32.18 21.81
CA HIS A 419 11.87 33.11 21.47
C HIS A 419 10.96 32.48 20.40
N PRO A 420 9.67 32.84 20.34
CA PRO A 420 8.77 32.32 19.32
C PRO A 420 9.18 32.76 17.91
N VAL A 421 8.53 32.18 16.91
CA VAL A 421 8.59 32.67 15.51
C VAL A 421 8.19 34.15 15.51
N PRO A 422 8.95 35.04 14.83
CA PRO A 422 8.62 36.46 14.79
C PRO A 422 7.20 36.68 14.28
N ALA A 423 6.40 37.43 15.04
CA ALA A 423 5.11 37.91 14.56
C ALA A 423 5.33 38.97 13.46
N PRO A 424 4.45 39.05 12.44
CA PRO A 424 4.50 40.13 11.47
C PRO A 424 4.37 41.49 12.18
N SER A 425 5.14 42.50 11.76
CA SER A 425 5.06 43.81 12.40
C SER A 425 3.68 44.43 12.19
N PRO A 426 3.05 45.04 13.22
CA PRO A 426 1.77 45.76 13.06
C PRO A 426 1.81 46.91 12.04
N SER A 427 3.01 47.39 11.69
CA SER A 427 3.24 48.45 10.70
C SER A 427 3.49 47.95 9.28
N GLU A 428 3.57 46.64 9.06
CA GLU A 428 3.80 46.03 7.74
C GLU A 428 2.49 45.64 7.07
N LYS A 429 2.52 45.49 5.74
CA LYS A 429 1.40 44.94 4.96
C LYS A 429 0.92 43.63 5.60
N PRO A 430 -0.37 43.26 5.47
CA PRO A 430 -0.83 41.95 5.95
C PRO A 430 0.10 40.85 5.40
N ASP A 431 0.35 39.81 6.21
CA ASP A 431 1.25 38.67 5.92
C ASP A 431 0.68 37.78 4.80
N ARG A 432 0.46 38.40 3.63
CA ARG A 432 -0.11 37.81 2.43
C ARG A 432 0.41 38.53 1.19
N ARG A 433 0.76 37.75 0.19
CA ARG A 433 1.04 38.18 -1.18
C ARG A 433 -0.22 37.97 -2.04
N PRO A 434 -0.35 38.66 -3.18
CA PRO A 434 -1.38 38.34 -4.17
C PRO A 434 -1.23 36.91 -4.73
N LEU A 435 0.01 36.40 -4.76
CA LEU A 435 0.35 35.02 -5.14
C LEU A 435 -0.40 34.01 -4.26
N VAL A 436 -1.00 33.00 -4.88
CA VAL A 436 -1.68 31.90 -4.17
C VAL A 436 -0.78 30.67 -4.17
N CYS A 437 -0.69 29.96 -3.06
CA CYS A 437 -0.08 28.65 -2.98
C CYS A 437 -1.17 27.59 -3.11
N ILE A 438 -1.03 26.69 -4.09
CA ILE A 438 -1.83 25.47 -4.17
C ILE A 438 -1.11 24.39 -3.37
N PRO A 439 -1.80 23.68 -2.45
CA PRO A 439 -1.16 22.69 -1.61
C PRO A 439 -0.58 21.56 -2.47
N CYS A 440 0.68 21.22 -2.25
CA CYS A 440 1.33 20.04 -2.81
C CYS A 440 2.41 19.61 -1.82
N ASN A 441 2.48 18.33 -1.47
CA ASN A 441 3.43 17.85 -0.47
C ASN A 441 3.99 16.48 -0.85
N TYR A 442 5.03 16.05 -0.13
CA TYR A 442 5.72 14.78 -0.33
C TYR A 442 4.85 13.53 -0.17
N TYR A 443 3.64 13.66 0.42
CA TYR A 443 2.70 12.54 0.55
C TYR A 443 1.72 12.43 -0.63
N MET A 444 1.71 13.40 -1.55
CA MET A 444 0.89 13.41 -2.76
C MET A 444 1.72 13.38 -4.05
N GLU A 445 2.91 12.79 -4.00
CA GLU A 445 3.79 12.66 -5.16
C GLU A 445 4.41 11.25 -5.25
N ASP A 446 4.79 10.86 -6.46
CA ASP A 446 5.17 9.50 -6.80
C ASP A 446 6.67 9.22 -6.70
N MET A 447 7.51 10.23 -6.96
CA MET A 447 8.96 10.09 -7.08
C MET A 447 9.59 9.74 -5.73
N THR A 448 9.33 10.49 -4.65
CA THR A 448 9.95 10.24 -3.35
C THR A 448 9.82 8.78 -2.86
N PRO A 449 8.62 8.15 -2.90
CA PRO A 449 8.49 6.75 -2.47
C PRO A 449 8.93 5.71 -3.51
N MET A 450 8.82 6.00 -4.82
CA MET A 450 8.90 4.97 -5.88
C MET A 450 10.04 5.18 -6.89
N GLN A 451 10.84 6.23 -6.78
CA GLN A 451 12.05 6.43 -7.57
C GLN A 451 13.30 6.06 -6.78
N PHE A 452 14.08 5.11 -7.30
CA PHE A 452 15.42 4.85 -6.78
C PHE A 452 16.41 5.87 -7.38
N LEU A 453 17.18 6.52 -6.51
CA LEU A 453 18.21 7.50 -6.83
C LEU A 453 19.51 7.04 -6.14
N PRO A 454 20.53 6.56 -6.89
CA PRO A 454 21.64 5.80 -6.34
C PRO A 454 22.55 6.59 -5.39
N HIS A 455 22.56 7.92 -5.50
CA HIS A 455 23.44 8.81 -4.73
C HIS A 455 22.70 9.57 -3.62
N VAL A 456 21.44 9.26 -3.38
CA VAL A 456 20.62 9.91 -2.35
C VAL A 456 20.47 8.95 -1.16
N HIS A 457 21.05 9.29 -0.02
CA HIS A 457 21.12 8.40 1.15
C HIS A 457 19.75 7.97 1.69
N ASN A 458 18.73 8.81 1.55
CA ASN A 458 17.35 8.55 1.95
C ASN A 458 16.46 8.09 0.78
N SER A 459 17.06 7.64 -0.34
CA SER A 459 16.29 7.16 -1.49
C SER A 459 15.49 5.91 -1.15
N GLN A 460 14.25 5.86 -1.67
CA GLN A 460 13.40 4.69 -1.64
C GLN A 460 13.48 3.97 -3.01
N GLY A 461 12.37 3.78 -3.71
CA GLY A 461 12.35 3.22 -5.06
C GLY A 461 11.78 1.82 -5.20
N TYR A 462 11.53 1.13 -4.09
CA TYR A 462 10.96 -0.22 -4.07
C TYR A 462 9.64 -0.30 -3.30
N THR A 463 9.03 0.86 -2.99
CA THR A 463 7.74 0.91 -2.31
C THR A 463 6.65 0.30 -3.19
N ASP A 464 5.80 -0.55 -2.60
CA ASP A 464 4.74 -1.24 -3.31
C ASP A 464 3.69 -0.25 -3.85
N THR A 465 3.39 -0.35 -5.14
CA THR A 465 2.39 0.54 -5.79
C THR A 465 0.99 0.46 -5.17
N ARG A 466 0.59 -0.67 -4.61
CA ARG A 466 -0.71 -0.82 -3.91
C ARG A 466 -0.70 -0.09 -2.58
N LEU A 467 0.44 -0.04 -1.88
CA LEU A 467 0.58 0.73 -0.65
C LEU A 467 0.35 2.21 -0.92
N ILE A 468 1.04 2.77 -1.91
CA ILE A 468 0.88 4.19 -2.28
C ILE A 468 -0.54 4.48 -2.78
N GLU A 469 -1.08 3.62 -3.66
CA GLU A 469 -2.46 3.75 -4.14
C GLU A 469 -3.48 3.79 -3.00
N ASN A 470 -3.33 2.92 -1.99
CA ASN A 470 -4.24 2.90 -0.84
C ASN A 470 -4.05 4.12 0.06
N MET A 471 -2.81 4.50 0.36
CA MET A 471 -2.51 5.70 1.13
C MET A 471 -3.17 6.95 0.53
N TRP A 472 -3.13 7.10 -0.79
CA TRP A 472 -3.77 8.21 -1.48
C TRP A 472 -5.30 8.13 -1.44
N LYS A 473 -5.89 6.94 -1.53
CA LYS A 473 -7.34 6.75 -1.39
C LYS A 473 -7.82 7.07 0.02
N ASP A 474 -7.11 6.59 1.03
CA ASP A 474 -7.45 6.81 2.44
C ASP A 474 -7.43 8.30 2.76
N ARG A 475 -6.39 9.00 2.27
CA ARG A 475 -6.31 10.46 2.37
C ARG A 475 -7.46 11.16 1.65
N PHE A 476 -7.79 10.74 0.42
CA PHE A 476 -8.92 11.31 -0.32
C PHE A 476 -10.24 11.13 0.46
N LEU A 477 -10.49 9.95 1.00
CA LEU A 477 -11.71 9.65 1.74
C LEU A 477 -11.80 10.48 3.02
N TRP A 478 -10.70 10.62 3.76
CA TRP A 478 -10.67 11.48 4.94
C TRP A 478 -10.92 12.95 4.59
N ILE A 479 -10.24 13.50 3.58
CA ILE A 479 -10.47 14.88 3.12
C ILE A 479 -11.91 15.08 2.65
N ARG A 480 -12.46 14.12 1.89
CA ARG A 480 -13.84 14.15 1.40
C ARG A 480 -14.86 14.28 2.54
N GLU A 481 -14.60 13.63 3.68
CA GLU A 481 -15.52 13.60 4.83
C GLU A 481 -15.35 14.81 5.76
N ASN A 482 -14.14 15.37 5.84
CA ASN A 482 -13.79 16.31 6.91
C ASN A 482 -13.52 17.74 6.41
N GLU A 483 -13.21 17.93 5.13
CA GLU A 483 -12.81 19.23 4.59
C GLU A 483 -13.91 19.88 3.73
N GLU A 484 -14.03 21.21 3.83
CA GLU A 484 -15.01 21.99 3.05
C GLU A 484 -14.42 22.51 1.73
N GLU A 485 -15.04 22.11 0.61
CA GLU A 485 -14.58 22.44 -0.76
C GLU A 485 -13.07 22.23 -1.01
N PRO A 486 -12.51 21.05 -0.67
CA PRO A 486 -11.08 20.85 -0.69
C PRO A 486 -10.50 20.77 -2.11
N VAL A 487 -9.20 21.02 -2.17
CA VAL A 487 -8.33 20.71 -3.30
C VAL A 487 -7.53 19.45 -2.97
N PHE A 488 -7.55 18.48 -3.87
CA PHE A 488 -6.80 17.24 -3.73
C PHE A 488 -5.69 17.20 -4.79
N PRO A 489 -4.44 17.52 -4.42
CA PRO A 489 -3.33 17.52 -5.36
C PRO A 489 -2.90 16.08 -5.69
N VAL A 490 -2.54 15.84 -6.95
CA VAL A 490 -1.91 14.58 -7.38
C VAL A 490 -0.69 14.95 -8.22
N LEU A 491 0.51 14.70 -7.70
CA LEU A 491 1.76 14.94 -8.42
C LEU A 491 2.31 13.63 -8.99
N MET A 492 2.69 13.70 -10.26
CA MET A 492 3.27 12.61 -11.03
C MET A 492 4.55 13.09 -11.72
N HIS A 493 5.53 12.21 -11.90
CA HIS A 493 6.70 12.50 -12.73
C HIS A 493 6.77 11.49 -13.89
N PRO A 494 7.03 11.91 -15.15
CA PRO A 494 7.28 10.98 -16.25
C PRO A 494 8.43 10.01 -15.95
N ASP A 495 9.40 10.44 -15.14
CA ASP A 495 10.49 9.67 -14.57
C ASP A 495 9.99 8.41 -13.84
N THR A 496 8.97 8.58 -12.99
CA THR A 496 8.47 7.54 -12.09
C THR A 496 7.13 6.97 -12.57
N SER A 497 6.09 7.79 -12.67
CA SER A 497 4.78 7.41 -13.23
C SER A 497 4.81 6.93 -14.67
N GLY A 498 5.89 7.19 -15.42
CA GLY A 498 6.09 6.61 -16.75
C GLY A 498 6.52 5.14 -16.74
N MET A 499 7.02 4.62 -15.61
CA MET A 499 7.43 3.22 -15.46
C MET A 499 6.23 2.27 -15.59
N ALA A 500 6.45 1.08 -16.16
CA ALA A 500 5.36 0.18 -16.55
C ALA A 500 4.49 -0.29 -15.37
N HIS A 501 5.08 -0.50 -14.19
CA HIS A 501 4.34 -0.91 -13.00
C HIS A 501 3.65 0.26 -12.29
N VAL A 502 4.24 1.47 -12.33
CA VAL A 502 3.68 2.68 -11.71
C VAL A 502 2.57 3.29 -12.58
N ILE A 503 2.70 3.33 -13.90
CA ILE A 503 1.63 3.87 -14.75
C ILE A 503 0.31 3.09 -14.59
N GLY A 504 0.41 1.78 -14.39
CA GLY A 504 -0.75 0.94 -14.10
C GLY A 504 -1.40 1.28 -12.76
N MET A 505 -0.63 1.76 -11.77
CA MET A 505 -1.16 2.30 -10.51
C MET A 505 -1.87 3.62 -10.74
N MET A 506 -1.24 4.54 -11.47
CA MET A 506 -1.81 5.86 -11.77
C MET A 506 -3.11 5.75 -12.54
N GLU A 507 -3.19 4.87 -13.53
CA GLU A 507 -4.41 4.63 -14.28
C GLU A 507 -5.56 4.10 -13.40
N ARG A 508 -5.26 3.19 -12.46
CA ARG A 508 -6.27 2.69 -11.50
C ARG A 508 -6.73 3.78 -10.55
N PHE A 509 -5.80 4.56 -9.99
CA PHE A 509 -6.11 5.61 -9.03
C PHE A 509 -6.91 6.74 -9.67
N LEU A 510 -6.45 7.27 -10.80
CA LEU A 510 -7.18 8.30 -11.54
C LEU A 510 -8.51 7.78 -12.08
N GLY A 511 -8.58 6.52 -12.52
CA GLY A 511 -9.83 5.87 -12.90
C GLY A 511 -10.83 5.75 -11.74
N TRP A 512 -10.33 5.52 -10.52
CA TRP A 512 -11.15 5.54 -9.30
C TRP A 512 -11.64 6.97 -8.98
N LEU A 513 -10.79 7.99 -9.05
CA LEU A 513 -11.19 9.41 -8.91
C LEU A 513 -12.24 9.83 -9.95
N ARG A 514 -12.11 9.36 -11.21
CA ARG A 514 -13.12 9.55 -12.28
C ARG A 514 -14.46 8.92 -11.94
N GLY A 515 -14.50 7.89 -11.10
CA GLY A 515 -15.72 7.30 -10.58
C GLY A 515 -16.53 8.32 -9.77
N TRP A 516 -15.87 9.13 -8.94
CA TRP A 516 -16.46 10.20 -8.13
C TRP A 516 -16.87 11.43 -8.96
N GLU A 517 -16.20 11.71 -10.07
CA GLU A 517 -16.64 12.78 -10.97
C GLU A 517 -18.03 12.48 -11.56
N ARG A 518 -18.32 11.20 -11.84
CA ARG A 518 -19.65 10.78 -12.31
C ARG A 518 -20.75 10.95 -11.26
N THR A 519 -20.42 11.02 -9.97
CA THR A 519 -21.38 11.31 -8.90
C THR A 519 -21.57 12.82 -8.69
N GLY A 520 -20.77 13.65 -9.35
CA GLY A 520 -20.75 15.12 -9.24
C GLY A 520 -19.95 15.64 -8.05
N GLU A 521 -19.31 14.77 -7.27
CA GLU A 521 -18.51 15.15 -6.09
C GLU A 521 -17.11 15.63 -6.46
N VAL A 522 -16.55 15.14 -7.56
CA VAL A 522 -15.19 15.46 -8.00
C VAL A 522 -15.21 16.28 -9.29
N GLU A 523 -14.29 17.22 -9.41
CA GLU A 523 -13.98 17.94 -10.64
C GLU A 523 -12.46 18.02 -10.83
N PHE A 524 -11.97 17.61 -12.00
CA PHE A 524 -10.58 17.80 -12.36
C PHE A 524 -10.38 19.18 -12.97
N CYS A 525 -9.37 19.89 -12.49
CA CYS A 525 -9.05 21.26 -12.89
C CYS A 525 -7.55 21.37 -13.20
N GLN A 526 -7.21 22.30 -14.08
CA GLN A 526 -5.85 22.84 -14.12
C GLN A 526 -5.59 23.64 -12.84
N SER A 527 -4.34 23.66 -12.36
CA SER A 527 -3.96 24.37 -11.13
C SER A 527 -4.33 25.85 -11.18
N GLY A 528 -4.14 26.53 -12.31
CA GLY A 528 -4.56 27.92 -12.49
C GLY A 528 -6.07 28.15 -12.40
N GLU A 529 -6.90 27.18 -12.76
CA GLU A 529 -8.36 27.26 -12.60
C GLU A 529 -8.77 27.15 -11.12
N VAL A 530 -8.13 26.25 -10.38
CA VAL A 530 -8.32 26.10 -8.92
C VAL A 530 -7.98 27.41 -8.22
N VAL A 531 -6.85 28.01 -8.58
CA VAL A 531 -6.36 29.27 -7.99
C VAL A 531 -7.33 30.42 -8.24
N ARG A 532 -7.79 30.58 -9.49
CA ARG A 532 -8.72 31.66 -9.85
C ARG A 532 -10.04 31.51 -9.12
N TRP A 533 -10.61 30.30 -9.09
CA TRP A 533 -11.82 30.00 -8.31
C TRP A 533 -11.65 30.36 -6.83
N TRP A 534 -10.58 29.87 -6.20
CA TRP A 534 -10.37 30.08 -4.77
C TRP A 534 -10.15 31.56 -4.44
N ARG A 535 -9.33 32.25 -5.24
CA ARG A 535 -9.06 33.69 -5.06
C ARG A 535 -10.32 34.54 -5.18
N GLU A 536 -11.17 34.26 -6.18
CA GLU A 536 -12.45 34.97 -6.36
C GLU A 536 -13.36 34.80 -5.14
N LYS A 537 -13.46 33.56 -4.63
CA LYS A 537 -14.23 33.24 -3.42
C LYS A 537 -13.69 34.02 -2.21
N GLU A 538 -12.40 33.92 -1.90
CA GLU A 538 -11.80 34.57 -0.72
C GLU A 538 -11.92 36.10 -0.74
N LEU A 539 -11.74 36.72 -1.90
CA LEU A 539 -11.88 38.18 -2.05
C LEU A 539 -13.34 38.64 -1.99
N SER A 540 -14.31 37.77 -2.30
CA SER A 540 -15.73 38.06 -2.17
C SER A 540 -16.21 37.99 -0.72
N THR A 541 -15.75 36.99 0.04
CA THR A 541 -16.06 36.82 1.47
C THR A 541 -15.47 37.95 2.33
N SER A 542 -14.33 38.53 1.92
CA SER A 542 -13.71 39.66 2.61
C SER A 542 -14.44 41.01 2.45
N LYS A 543 -15.50 41.08 1.63
CA LYS A 543 -16.31 42.31 1.38
C LYS A 543 -17.64 42.35 2.13
N THR A 544 -18.01 41.25 2.80
CA THR A 544 -19.16 41.11 3.70
C THR A 544 -18.69 41.06 5.12
#